data_AF-A0A953UKN0-F1
#
_entry.id   AF-A0A953UKN0-F1
#
_cell.length_a   1.000
_cell.length_b   1.000
_cell.length_c   1.000
_cell.angle_alpha   90.00
_cell.angle_beta   90.00
_cell.angle_gamma   90.00
#
_symmetry.space_group_name_H-M   'P 1'
#
loop_
_entity.id
_entity.type
_entity.pdbx_description
1 polymer ?
#
loop_
_entity_poly.entity_id
_entity_poly.type
_entity_poly.pdbx_seq_one_letter_code
_entity_poly.pdbx_strand_id
1 'polypeptide(L)'
;MWGLGEIAFRRADLQTAFARYQEALTLFRKAGDIHGEANCIARLGNIALYRQDLEAAHARFEEAQALFHNIWNLLGEANCLAAIGDVALASVVSNK
;
A
#
# COMPACT_ATOMS: atom_id res chain seq x y z
N MET A 1 4.33 11.67 28.96
CA MET A 1 5.43 12.01 28.03
C MET A 1 5.80 10.87 27.07
N TRP A 2 5.17 9.68 27.13
CA TRP A 2 5.58 8.52 26.33
C TRP A 2 4.91 8.46 24.93
N GLY A 3 3.75 9.08 24.74
CA GLY A 3 3.01 9.02 23.47
C GLY A 3 3.67 9.77 22.30
N LEU A 4 4.37 10.88 22.55
CA LEU A 4 5.02 11.64 21.47
C LEU A 4 6.25 10.91 20.90
N GLY A 5 7.03 10.23 21.75
CA GLY A 5 8.18 9.43 21.32
C GLY A 5 7.75 8.20 20.51
N GLU A 6 6.68 7.54 20.92
CA GLU A 6 6.14 6.38 20.20
C GLU A 6 5.56 6.77 18.82
N ILE A 7 4.84 7.89 18.73
CA ILE A 7 4.32 8.40 17.45
C ILE A 7 5.48 8.80 16.52
N ALA A 8 6.51 9.45 17.05
CA ALA A 8 7.70 9.82 16.27
C ALA A 8 8.44 8.58 15.75
N PHE A 9 8.59 7.55 16.59
CA PHE A 9 9.20 6.28 16.22
C PHE A 9 8.42 5.57 15.10
N ARG A 10 7.09 5.41 15.26
CA ARG A 10 6.25 4.81 14.21
C ARG A 10 6.31 5.59 12.90
N ARG A 11 6.35 6.92 12.94
CA ARG A 11 6.48 7.75 11.73
C ARG A 11 7.83 7.54 11.05
N ALA A 12 8.92 7.46 11.81
CA ALA A 12 10.26 7.19 11.26
C ALA A 12 10.31 5.80 10.60
N ASP A 13 9.69 4.79 11.20
CA ASP A 13 9.59 3.45 10.63
C ASP A 13 8.77 3.44 9.34
N LEU A 14 7.63 4.13 9.31
CA LEU A 14 6.81 4.23 8.10
C LEU A 14 7.52 4.95 6.94
N GLN A 15 8.37 5.94 7.23
CA GLN A 15 9.18 6.58 6.19
C GLN A 15 10.29 5.66 5.68
N THR A 16 10.95 4.94 6.60
CA THR A 16 11.97 3.98 6.24
C THR A 16 11.39 2.84 5.40
N ALA A 17 10.25 2.28 5.81
CA ALA A 17 9.52 1.25 5.07
C ALA A 17 9.13 1.75 3.68
N PHE A 18 8.60 2.97 3.57
CA PHE A 18 8.25 3.57 2.28
C PHE A 18 9.44 3.64 1.33
N ALA A 19 10.59 4.14 1.80
CA ALA A 19 11.80 4.22 0.99
C ALA A 19 12.29 2.84 0.53
N ARG A 20 12.26 1.84 1.42
CA ARG A 20 12.66 0.46 1.09
C ARG A 20 11.73 -0.17 0.05
N TYR A 21 10.41 0.00 0.18
CA TYR A 21 9.46 -0.52 -0.81
C TYR A 21 9.56 0.20 -2.15
N GLN A 22 9.87 1.49 -2.18
CA GLN A 22 10.08 2.23 -3.43
C GLN A 22 11.36 1.77 -4.16
N GLU A 23 12.42 1.48 -3.40
CA GLU A 23 13.65 0.89 -3.94
C GLU A 23 13.38 -0.52 -4.48
N ALA A 24 12.71 -1.38 -3.71
CA ALA A 24 12.32 -2.73 -4.12
C ALA A 24 11.43 -2.70 -5.37
N LEU A 25 10.46 -1.79 -5.43
CA LEU A 25 9.60 -1.58 -6.59
C LEU A 25 10.41 -1.31 -7.86
N THR A 26 11.44 -0.45 -7.75
CA THR A 26 12.33 -0.13 -8.86
C THR A 26 13.13 -1.35 -9.30
N LEU A 27 13.57 -2.18 -8.36
CA LEU A 27 14.32 -3.41 -8.64
C LEU A 27 13.43 -4.48 -9.30
N PHE A 28 12.22 -4.71 -8.80
CA PHE A 28 11.28 -5.67 -9.38
C PHE A 28 10.84 -5.26 -10.79
N ARG A 29 10.59 -3.96 -11.02
CA ARG A 29 10.34 -3.42 -12.37
C ARG A 29 11.49 -3.70 -13.33
N LYS A 30 12.73 -3.48 -12.88
CA LYS A 30 13.92 -3.79 -13.69
C LYS A 30 14.12 -5.28 -13.94
N ALA A 31 13.73 -6.12 -12.98
CA ALA A 31 13.80 -7.57 -13.09
C ALA A 31 12.66 -8.16 -13.94
N GLY A 32 11.61 -7.39 -14.24
CA GLY A 32 10.40 -7.89 -14.89
C GLY A 32 9.53 -8.77 -14.00
N ASP A 33 9.74 -8.73 -12.68
CA ASP A 33 8.95 -9.50 -11.71
C ASP A 33 7.67 -8.74 -11.35
N ILE A 34 6.62 -9.01 -12.12
CA ILE A 34 5.30 -8.39 -11.96
C ILE A 34 4.68 -8.74 -10.60
N HIS A 35 4.97 -9.93 -10.06
CA HIS A 35 4.44 -10.35 -8.76
C HIS A 35 5.10 -9.56 -7.62
N GLY A 36 6.43 -9.39 -7.68
CA GLY A 36 7.18 -8.55 -6.75
C GLY A 36 6.78 -7.07 -6.83
N GLU A 37 6.53 -6.57 -8.04
CA GLU A 37 6.03 -5.22 -8.30
C GLU A 37 4.67 -4.98 -7.63
N ALA A 38 3.68 -5.83 -7.91
CA ALA A 38 2.34 -5.74 -7.34
C ALA A 38 2.35 -5.75 -5.81
N ASN A 39 3.17 -6.63 -5.21
CA ASN A 39 3.32 -6.69 -3.76
C ASN A 39 3.91 -5.41 -3.17
N CYS A 40 4.92 -4.82 -3.81
CA CYS A 40 5.50 -3.56 -3.34
C CYS A 40 4.48 -2.41 -3.40
N ILE A 41 3.71 -2.35 -4.48
CA ILE A 41 2.66 -1.33 -4.65
C ILE A 41 1.57 -1.49 -3.58
N ALA A 42 1.09 -2.71 -3.33
CA ALA A 42 0.11 -2.99 -2.28
C ALA A 42 0.65 -2.63 -0.87
N ARG A 43 1.94 -2.87 -0.60
CA ARG A 43 2.58 -2.45 0.67
C ARG A 43 2.67 -0.92 0.78
N LEU A 44 2.95 -0.22 -0.30
CA LEU A 44 2.91 1.24 -0.33
C LEU A 44 1.49 1.78 -0.11
N GLY A 45 0.46 1.13 -0.64
CA GLY A 45 -0.95 1.44 -0.35
C GLY A 45 -1.30 1.29 1.14
N ASN A 46 -0.81 0.23 1.78
CA ASN A 46 -0.96 0.07 3.23
C ASN A 46 -0.27 1.19 4.02
N ILE A 47 0.91 1.63 3.61
CA ILE A 47 1.59 2.77 4.24
C ILE A 47 0.78 4.06 4.08
N ALA A 48 0.14 4.27 2.93
CA ALA A 48 -0.75 5.40 2.71
C ALA A 48 -1.99 5.34 3.64
N LEU A 49 -2.59 4.16 3.83
CA LEU A 49 -3.65 3.95 4.83
C LEU A 49 -3.22 4.33 6.24
N TYR A 50 -2.02 3.91 6.67
CA TYR A 50 -1.48 4.31 7.99
C TYR A 50 -1.26 5.82 8.12
N ARG A 51 -1.02 6.51 7.01
CA ARG A 51 -0.90 7.98 6.95
C ARG A 51 -2.24 8.69 6.78
N GLN A 52 -3.35 7.94 6.72
CA GLN A 52 -4.71 8.45 6.45
C GLN A 52 -4.83 9.12 5.06
N ASP A 53 -3.92 8.80 4.14
CA ASP A 53 -3.99 9.22 2.75
C ASP A 53 -4.80 8.19 1.96
N LEU A 54 -6.11 8.31 2.06
CA LEU A 54 -7.06 7.34 1.49
C LEU A 54 -7.03 7.38 -0.04
N GLU A 55 -6.81 8.55 -0.65
CA GLU A 55 -6.71 8.69 -2.11
C GLU A 55 -5.47 7.96 -2.64
N ALA A 56 -4.29 8.19 -2.04
CA ALA A 56 -3.07 7.51 -2.45
C ALA A 56 -3.14 6.00 -2.16
N ALA A 57 -3.80 5.59 -1.08
CA ALA A 57 -4.03 4.18 -0.77
C ALA A 57 -4.88 3.51 -1.85
N HIS A 58 -6.01 4.11 -2.22
CA HIS A 58 -6.92 3.58 -3.23
C HIS A 58 -6.20 3.39 -4.58
N ALA A 59 -5.54 4.44 -5.06
CA ALA A 59 -4.82 4.40 -6.34
C ALA A 59 -3.74 3.30 -6.37
N ARG A 60 -3.05 3.07 -5.25
CA ARG A 60 -2.04 2.01 -5.15
C ARG A 60 -2.66 0.62 -5.12
N PHE A 61 -3.78 0.41 -4.43
CA PHE A 61 -4.43 -0.89 -4.46
C PHE A 61 -5.02 -1.21 -5.84
N GLU A 62 -5.55 -0.22 -6.57
CA GLU A 62 -5.99 -0.41 -7.96
C GLU A 62 -4.82 -0.78 -8.90
N GLU A 63 -3.67 -0.09 -8.79
CA GLU A 63 -2.47 -0.42 -9.57
C GLU A 63 -2.00 -1.86 -9.26
N ALA A 64 -1.94 -2.24 -7.98
CA ALA A 64 -1.56 -3.60 -7.58
C ALA A 64 -2.57 -4.66 -8.06
N GLN A 65 -3.88 -4.37 -8.01
CA GLN A 65 -4.94 -5.24 -8.49
C GLN A 65 -4.77 -5.54 -9.98
N ALA A 66 -4.56 -4.50 -10.81
CA ALA A 66 -4.38 -4.66 -12.25
C ALA A 66 -3.18 -5.55 -12.57
N LEU A 67 -2.08 -5.40 -11.82
CA LEU A 67 -0.91 -6.25 -11.99
C LEU A 67 -1.15 -7.70 -11.55
N PHE A 68 -1.83 -7.92 -10.42
CA PHE A 68 -2.19 -9.27 -9.98
C PHE A 68 -3.14 -9.97 -10.95
N HIS A 69 -4.07 -9.22 -11.54
CA HIS A 69 -4.96 -9.70 -12.60
C HIS A 69 -4.16 -10.17 -13.83
N ASN A 70 -3.19 -9.37 -14.28
CA ASN A 70 -2.36 -9.70 -15.45
C ASN A 70 -1.57 -11.01 -15.28
N ILE A 71 -1.18 -11.35 -14.05
CA ILE A 71 -0.47 -12.61 -13.73
C ILE A 71 -1.38 -13.72 -13.20
N TRP A 72 -2.70 -13.54 -13.27
CA TRP A 72 -3.70 -14.50 -12.81
C TRP A 72 -3.55 -14.89 -11.32
N ASN A 73 -3.01 -13.97 -10.51
CA ASN A 73 -2.90 -14.16 -9.07
C ASN A 73 -4.19 -13.72 -8.39
N LEU A 74 -5.15 -14.65 -8.35
CA LEU A 74 -6.47 -14.44 -7.75
C LEU A 74 -6.41 -14.05 -6.26
N LEU A 75 -5.43 -14.57 -5.51
CA LEU A 75 -5.29 -14.24 -4.10
C LEU A 75 -4.82 -12.79 -3.91
N GLY A 76 -3.84 -12.36 -4.71
CA GLY A 76 -3.37 -10.98 -4.72
C GLY A 76 -4.46 -10.00 -5.13
N GLU A 77 -5.24 -10.35 -6.16
CA GLU A 77 -6.38 -9.57 -6.63
C GLU A 77 -7.48 -9.44 -5.56
N ALA A 78 -7.87 -10.55 -4.93
CA ALA A 78 -8.87 -10.54 -3.86
C ALA A 78 -8.43 -9.68 -2.65
N ASN A 79 -7.16 -9.75 -2.28
CA ASN A 79 -6.61 -8.92 -1.20
C ASN A 79 -6.63 -7.43 -1.55
N CYS A 80 -6.34 -7.06 -2.81
CA CYS A 80 -6.42 -5.67 -3.24
C CYS A 80 -7.87 -5.17 -3.25
N LEU A 81 -8.82 -6.00 -3.71
CA LEU A 81 -10.24 -5.67 -3.66
C LEU A 81 -10.76 -5.47 -2.24
N ALA A 82 -10.37 -6.33 -1.30
CA ALA A 82 -10.70 -6.17 0.11
C ALA A 82 -10.17 -4.84 0.66
N ALA A 83 -8.89 -4.52 0.37
CA ALA A 83 -8.27 -3.27 0.81
C ALA A 83 -8.94 -2.03 0.19
N ILE A 84 -9.34 -2.09 -1.08
CA ILE A 84 -10.12 -1.02 -1.75
C ILE A 84 -11.46 -0.80 -1.04
N GLY A 85 -12.16 -1.89 -0.69
CA GLY A 85 -13.40 -1.84 0.08
C GLY A 85 -13.22 -1.17 1.44
N ASP A 86 -12.15 -1.52 2.16
CA ASP A 86 -11.82 -0.92 3.45
C ASP A 86 -11.50 0.58 3.32
N VAL A 87 -10.74 0.98 2.29
CA VAL A 87 -10.44 2.39 1.99
C VAL A 87 -11.72 3.17 1.69
N ALA A 88 -12.62 2.60 0.88
CA ALA A 88 -13.88 3.23 0.53
C ALA A 88 -14.81 3.37 1.75
N LEU A 89 -14.83 2.38 2.64
CA LEU A 89 -15.57 2.48 3.89
C LEU A 89 -14.99 3.59 4.79
N ALA A 90 -13.67 3.66 4.91
CA ALA A 90 -12.98 4.67 5.70
C ALA A 90 -13.19 6.10 5.18
N SER A 91 -13.24 6.28 3.84
CA SER A 91 -13.47 7.60 3.23
C SER A 91 -14.89 8.11 3.47
N VAL A 92 -15.87 7.22 3.47
CA VAL A 92 -17.27 7.56 3.78
C VAL A 92 -17.46 7.94 5.26
N VAL A 93 -16.73 7.30 6.18
CA VAL A 93 -16.80 7.61 7.62
C VAL A 93 -16.08 8.91 7.95
N SER A 94 -14.99 9.24 7.24
CA SER A 94 -14.21 10.47 7.47
C SER A 94 -14.88 11.73 6.92
N ASN A 95 -15.86 11.59 6.03
CA ASN A 95 -16.61 12.71 5.43
C ASN A 95 -17.97 12.97 6.13
N LYS A 96 -18.13 12.51 7.38
CA LYS A 96 -19.27 12.78 8.26
C LYS A 96 -18.79 13.49 9.52
#